data_AF-F2T7I5-F1
#
_entry.id   AF-F2T7I5-F1
#
_cell.length_a   1.000
_cell.length_b   1.000
_cell.length_c   1.000
_cell.angle_alpha   90.00
_cell.angle_beta   90.00
_cell.angle_gamma   90.00
#
_symmetry.space_group_name_H-M   'P 1'
#
loop_
_entity.id
_entity.type
_entity.pdbx_description
1 polymer ?
#
loop_
_entity_poly.entity_id
_entity_poly.type
_entity_poly.pdbx_seq_one_letter_code
_entity_poly.pdbx_strand_id
1 'polypeptide(L)'
;MASRRVFSLSSTRALLSSPSTCGTGSKLATSRKPCNARSSSSSTSALAYKALHRRSPLPLPVADSPTWSAPAAVSSILYETPVPSTKPPKRHVLNCLVQNEPGVLSRISGILAARGFNIDSLVVCNTEVEDLSRMTIVLRGLDGVVEQARRQLDDLVPVWAVLDYTDSALVQRELLLAKVSILGPEVFEELLQHHREMTTPENEEVSGSAEKPAKSAEIEVQRFKGSQHASDYHPSGLAHSQALRHKHEHLKAITHLTHQFGGKVLDISTNNCIVEVSAKPSRIDSFLKLISPFGILESTRTGLMALPRSPLSGPEEEFEKDTSEAVDASALPPG
;
A
#
# COMPACT_ATOMS: atom_id res chain seq x y z
N MET A 1 48.68 15.15 18.23
CA MET A 1 50.02 14.65 17.85
C MET A 1 49.94 13.16 17.60
N ALA A 2 49.92 12.74 16.34
CA ALA A 2 50.50 11.49 15.83
C ALA A 2 50.30 11.51 14.31
N SER A 3 51.40 11.66 13.60
CA SER A 3 51.52 11.82 12.15
C SER A 3 52.04 10.52 11.53
N ARG A 4 51.91 10.42 10.20
CA ARG A 4 52.52 9.47 9.24
C ARG A 4 51.51 8.43 8.70
N ARG A 5 51.44 8.14 7.39
CA ARG A 5 52.24 8.56 6.22
C ARG A 5 51.42 8.28 4.96
N VAL A 6 51.55 9.19 4.00
CA VAL A 6 51.03 9.11 2.63
C VAL A 6 51.96 8.24 1.78
N PHE A 7 51.42 7.34 0.97
CA PHE A 7 52.10 6.80 -0.20
C PHE A 7 51.13 6.77 -1.39
N SER A 8 51.30 7.74 -2.28
CA SER A 8 50.78 7.71 -3.64
C SER A 8 51.74 6.89 -4.50
N LEU A 9 51.23 5.99 -5.33
CA LEU A 9 51.96 5.51 -6.50
C LEU A 9 51.03 5.52 -7.71
N SER A 10 51.61 6.06 -8.76
CA SER A 10 51.06 6.60 -9.99
C SER A 10 50.62 5.56 -11.00
N SER A 11 49.52 5.91 -11.67
CA SER A 11 49.21 5.72 -13.08
C SER A 11 50.36 5.25 -13.99
N THR A 12 50.13 4.15 -14.72
CA THR A 12 50.49 4.05 -16.14
C THR A 12 49.45 3.20 -16.87
N ARG A 13 48.65 3.87 -17.71
CA ARG A 13 47.85 3.32 -18.80
C ARG A 13 48.80 2.84 -19.91
N ALA A 14 48.59 1.64 -20.43
CA ALA A 14 49.09 1.26 -21.75
C ALA A 14 47.92 0.71 -22.58
N LEU A 15 47.61 1.44 -23.65
CA LEU A 15 46.70 1.09 -24.74
C LEU A 15 47.49 0.41 -25.86
N LEU A 16 46.74 -0.19 -26.80
CA LEU A 16 47.13 -0.69 -28.14
C LEU A 16 47.64 -2.15 -28.12
N SER A 17 47.29 -3.06 -29.03
CA SER A 17 46.44 -3.04 -30.23
C SER A 17 46.41 -4.47 -30.81
N SER A 18 45.23 -4.97 -31.20
CA SER A 18 45.05 -5.92 -32.32
C SER A 18 45.01 -5.12 -33.65
N PRO A 19 45.13 -5.68 -34.88
CA PRO A 19 44.94 -7.07 -35.32
C PRO A 19 45.91 -7.57 -36.44
N SER A 20 45.79 -8.84 -36.87
CA SER A 20 45.93 -9.36 -38.25
C SER A 20 46.06 -10.91 -38.23
N THR A 21 45.04 -11.64 -38.68
CA THR A 21 44.81 -12.24 -40.02
C THR A 21 45.73 -13.40 -40.44
N CYS A 22 45.03 -14.49 -40.79
CA CYS A 22 45.29 -15.55 -41.78
C CYS A 22 46.56 -16.42 -41.68
N GLY A 23 46.31 -17.73 -41.56
CA GLY A 23 47.31 -18.79 -41.74
C GLY A 23 46.61 -20.14 -41.86
N THR A 24 46.15 -20.46 -43.06
CA THR A 24 45.72 -21.79 -43.49
C THR A 24 46.81 -22.83 -43.28
N GLY A 25 46.49 -23.95 -42.63
CA GLY A 25 47.38 -25.09 -42.48
C GLY A 25 46.60 -26.37 -42.15
N SER A 26 46.49 -27.23 -43.14
CA SER A 26 45.75 -28.48 -43.18
C SER A 26 46.32 -29.60 -42.29
N LYS A 27 45.40 -30.34 -41.65
CA LYS A 27 45.36 -31.80 -41.39
C LYS A 27 46.69 -32.57 -41.28
N LEU A 28 46.90 -33.27 -40.15
CA LEU A 28 46.97 -34.75 -40.17
C LEU A 28 46.85 -35.37 -38.77
N ALA A 29 46.36 -36.60 -38.78
CA ALA A 29 45.86 -37.37 -37.66
C ALA A 29 46.91 -38.31 -37.04
N THR A 30 46.65 -38.66 -35.77
CA THR A 30 46.87 -39.96 -35.10
C THR A 30 48.27 -40.58 -35.02
N SER A 31 48.73 -40.75 -33.78
CA SER A 31 49.21 -42.07 -33.29
C SER A 31 49.07 -42.14 -31.76
N ARG A 32 48.05 -42.86 -31.28
CA ARG A 32 47.94 -43.26 -29.87
C ARG A 32 48.58 -44.65 -29.74
N LYS A 33 49.73 -44.73 -29.07
CA LYS A 33 50.25 -46.00 -28.55
C LYS A 33 49.54 -46.32 -27.23
N PRO A 34 49.03 -47.54 -27.00
CA PRO A 34 48.54 -47.94 -25.69
C PRO A 34 49.75 -48.38 -24.85
N CYS A 35 50.22 -47.52 -23.95
CA CYS A 35 51.11 -47.97 -22.88
C CYS A 35 50.27 -48.68 -21.82
N ASN A 36 50.45 -50.01 -21.77
CA ASN A 36 49.88 -50.88 -20.76
C ASN A 36 50.62 -50.65 -19.44
N ALA A 37 50.25 -49.60 -18.71
CA ALA A 37 50.76 -49.33 -17.37
C ALA A 37 49.80 -49.95 -16.35
N ARG A 38 50.23 -51.07 -15.74
CA ARG A 38 49.67 -51.54 -14.47
C ARG A 38 49.90 -50.46 -13.41
N SER A 39 48.90 -49.62 -13.16
CA SER A 39 48.93 -48.68 -12.05
C SER A 39 48.46 -49.39 -10.78
N SER A 40 49.45 -49.77 -9.96
CA SER A 40 49.31 -50.06 -8.54
C SER A 40 48.30 -49.10 -7.91
N SER A 41 47.18 -49.64 -7.40
CA SER A 41 46.18 -48.90 -6.62
C SER A 41 46.81 -48.45 -5.29
N SER A 42 47.54 -47.34 -5.33
CA SER A 42 48.03 -46.69 -4.14
C SER A 42 46.88 -45.92 -3.51
N SER A 43 46.56 -46.22 -2.25
CA SER A 43 45.49 -45.62 -1.46
C SER A 43 45.58 -44.09 -1.32
N THR A 44 46.70 -43.49 -1.76
CA THR A 44 46.94 -42.04 -1.75
C THR A 44 46.73 -41.36 -3.11
N SER A 45 46.52 -42.12 -4.20
CA SER A 45 46.34 -41.59 -5.56
C SER A 45 45.08 -40.72 -5.69
N ALA A 46 43.99 -41.07 -5.00
CA ALA A 46 42.77 -40.26 -4.96
C ALA A 46 42.97 -38.92 -4.23
N LEU A 47 43.83 -38.89 -3.20
CA LEU A 47 44.15 -37.67 -2.43
C LEU A 47 45.06 -36.76 -3.26
N ALA A 48 46.04 -37.32 -3.97
CA ALA A 48 46.88 -36.59 -4.93
C ALA A 48 46.05 -36.03 -6.10
N TYR A 49 45.11 -36.82 -6.65
CA TYR A 49 44.20 -36.36 -7.70
C TYR A 49 43.31 -35.21 -7.21
N LYS A 50 42.76 -35.31 -6.00
CA LYS A 50 41.93 -34.26 -5.39
C LYS A 50 42.74 -33.01 -5.01
N ALA A 51 44.03 -33.16 -4.68
CA ALA A 51 44.93 -32.03 -4.44
C ALA A 51 45.28 -31.30 -5.75
N LEU A 52 45.56 -32.04 -6.83
CA LEU A 52 45.89 -31.49 -8.15
C LEU A 52 44.66 -30.96 -8.90
N HIS A 53 43.48 -31.54 -8.64
CA HIS A 53 42.20 -31.14 -9.21
C HIS A 53 41.29 -30.51 -8.14
N ARG A 54 41.85 -29.82 -7.14
CA ARG A 54 41.08 -28.80 -6.41
C ARG A 54 40.70 -27.76 -7.44
N ARG A 55 39.56 -27.98 -8.10
CA ARG A 55 38.79 -26.90 -8.71
C ARG A 55 38.62 -25.92 -7.56
N SER A 56 39.38 -24.82 -7.60
CA SER A 56 39.09 -23.67 -6.75
C SER A 56 37.58 -23.46 -6.90
N PRO A 57 36.79 -23.49 -5.81
CA PRO A 57 35.36 -23.27 -5.94
C PRO A 57 35.22 -21.99 -6.76
N LEU A 58 34.51 -22.08 -7.89
CA LEU A 58 34.22 -20.91 -8.71
C LEU A 58 33.75 -19.82 -7.74
N PRO A 59 34.30 -18.60 -7.81
CA PRO A 59 33.87 -17.55 -6.91
C PRO A 59 32.35 -17.49 -7.03
N LEU A 60 31.67 -17.73 -5.90
CA LEU A 60 30.23 -17.56 -5.84
C LEU A 60 29.94 -16.17 -6.40
N PRO A 61 28.85 -15.96 -7.17
CA PRO A 61 28.45 -14.62 -7.55
C PRO A 61 28.17 -13.85 -6.26
N VAL A 62 29.18 -13.12 -5.78
CA VAL A 62 29.07 -12.19 -4.68
C VAL A 62 28.25 -11.05 -5.27
N ALA A 63 26.99 -10.96 -4.86
CA ALA A 63 26.19 -9.79 -5.17
C ALA A 63 26.84 -8.63 -4.40
N ASP A 64 27.69 -7.85 -5.08
CA ASP A 64 28.26 -6.63 -4.55
C ASP A 64 27.11 -5.63 -4.35
N SER A 65 26.51 -5.62 -3.16
CA SER A 65 25.51 -4.62 -2.81
C SER A 65 26.19 -3.25 -2.79
N PRO A 66 25.70 -2.24 -3.52
CA PRO A 66 26.35 -0.93 -3.57
C PRO A 66 26.38 -0.29 -2.19
N THR A 67 27.55 0.15 -1.75
CA THR A 67 27.70 0.90 -0.48
C THR A 67 27.36 2.36 -0.70
N TRP A 68 26.41 2.89 0.08
CA TRP A 68 26.02 4.30 0.00
C TRP A 68 27.09 5.20 0.63
N SER A 69 27.43 6.31 -0.04
CA SER A 69 28.24 7.38 0.56
C SER A 69 27.34 8.33 1.37
N ALA A 70 27.89 8.96 2.42
CA ALA A 70 27.15 9.94 3.21
C ALA A 70 26.41 11.01 2.38
N PRO A 71 27.03 11.66 1.36
CA PRO A 71 26.32 12.63 0.52
C PRO A 71 25.22 12.01 -0.34
N ALA A 72 25.41 10.78 -0.85
CA ALA A 72 24.37 10.09 -1.62
C ALA A 72 23.15 9.73 -0.74
N ALA A 73 23.40 9.27 0.49
CA ALA A 73 22.34 8.97 1.46
C ALA A 73 21.53 10.23 1.82
N VAL A 74 22.21 11.36 2.10
CA VAL A 74 21.54 12.63 2.39
C VAL A 74 20.68 13.09 1.21
N SER A 75 21.17 12.95 -0.03
CA SER A 75 20.39 13.31 -1.22
C SER A 75 19.13 12.43 -1.41
N SER A 76 19.20 11.13 -1.10
CA SER A 76 18.04 10.23 -1.16
C SER A 76 16.99 10.65 -0.13
N ILE A 77 17.42 10.93 1.11
CA ILE A 77 16.52 11.33 2.19
C ILE A 77 15.77 12.62 1.82
N LEU A 78 16.49 13.66 1.38
CA LEU A 78 15.87 14.93 1.00
C LEU A 78 14.93 14.81 -0.22
N TYR A 79 15.18 13.85 -1.11
CA TYR A 79 14.32 13.59 -2.25
C TYR A 79 13.03 12.83 -1.86
N GLU A 80 13.12 11.90 -0.92
CA GLU A 80 11.99 11.09 -0.45
C GLU A 80 11.13 11.81 0.61
N THR A 81 11.66 12.84 1.28
CA THR A 81 10.88 13.59 2.28
C THR A 81 9.66 14.26 1.64
N PRO A 82 8.43 13.94 2.08
CA PRO A 82 7.23 14.53 1.51
C PRO A 82 7.17 16.02 1.85
N VAL A 83 6.74 16.83 0.89
CA VAL A 83 6.49 18.26 1.10
C VAL A 83 5.38 18.47 2.14
N PRO A 84 5.46 19.50 3.00
CA PRO A 84 4.39 19.79 3.95
C PRO A 84 3.12 20.13 3.18
N SER A 85 2.10 19.27 3.27
CA SER A 85 0.81 19.49 2.63
C SER A 85 0.13 20.72 3.23
N THR A 86 -0.41 21.60 2.38
CA THR A 86 -1.39 22.62 2.75
C THR A 86 -2.53 21.93 3.52
N LYS A 87 -2.81 22.36 4.76
CA LYS A 87 -3.75 21.66 5.65
C LYS A 87 -5.13 21.54 4.98
N PRO A 88 -5.66 20.34 4.69
CA PRO A 88 -7.03 20.17 4.25
C PRO A 88 -8.01 20.57 5.37
N PRO A 89 -9.30 20.79 5.07
CA PRO A 89 -10.31 21.10 6.08
C PRO A 89 -10.31 20.05 7.20
N LYS A 90 -10.41 20.51 8.45
CA LYS A 90 -10.41 19.66 9.65
C LYS A 90 -11.60 18.70 9.57
N ARG A 91 -11.36 17.43 9.92
CA ARG A 91 -12.42 16.42 10.07
C ARG A 91 -12.94 16.52 11.50
N HIS A 92 -14.24 16.70 11.63
CA HIS A 92 -14.92 16.76 12.93
C HIS A 92 -15.67 15.46 13.18
N VAL A 93 -15.63 14.99 14.42
CA VAL A 93 -16.27 13.73 14.83
C VAL A 93 -17.27 14.04 15.94
N LEU A 94 -18.56 13.98 15.61
CA LEU A 94 -19.65 14.20 16.53
C LEU A 94 -20.22 12.86 16.99
N ASN A 95 -20.61 12.78 18.25
CA ASN A 95 -21.30 11.65 18.82
C ASN A 95 -22.65 12.09 19.37
N CYS A 96 -23.73 11.58 18.80
CA CYS A 96 -25.08 11.87 19.24
C CYS A 96 -25.63 10.69 20.04
N LEU A 97 -26.18 10.97 21.22
CA LEU A 97 -26.94 10.01 22.01
C LEU A 97 -28.41 10.23 21.69
N VAL A 98 -29.06 9.20 21.19
CA VAL A 98 -30.35 9.32 20.52
C VAL A 98 -31.28 8.24 21.00
N GLN A 99 -32.55 8.59 21.25
CA GLN A 99 -33.57 7.61 21.58
C GLN A 99 -33.89 6.73 20.35
N ASN A 100 -33.95 5.42 20.54
CA ASN A 100 -34.16 4.45 19.46
C ASN A 100 -35.66 4.34 19.09
N GLU A 101 -36.19 5.39 18.48
CA GLU A 101 -37.55 5.42 17.96
C GLU A 101 -37.57 5.30 16.42
N PRO A 102 -38.64 4.75 15.82
CA PRO A 102 -38.76 4.67 14.37
C PRO A 102 -38.73 6.06 13.73
N GLY A 103 -37.92 6.20 12.67
CA GLY A 103 -37.82 7.44 11.90
C GLY A 103 -36.79 8.45 12.41
N VAL A 104 -36.12 8.19 13.53
CA VAL A 104 -35.11 9.12 14.08
C VAL A 104 -33.88 9.25 13.17
N LEU A 105 -33.40 8.15 12.60
CA LEU A 105 -32.29 8.17 11.63
C LEU A 105 -32.61 9.09 10.43
N SER A 106 -33.82 8.95 9.86
CA SER A 106 -34.27 9.77 8.73
C SER A 106 -34.35 11.26 9.08
N ARG A 107 -34.79 11.58 10.30
CA ARG A 107 -34.85 12.96 10.79
C ARG A 107 -33.46 13.58 10.90
N ILE A 108 -32.50 12.88 11.52
CA ILE A 108 -31.13 13.37 11.72
C ILE A 108 -30.42 13.51 10.36
N SER A 109 -30.47 12.48 9.50
CA SER A 109 -29.86 12.55 8.17
C SER A 109 -30.52 13.64 7.31
N GLY A 110 -31.85 13.80 7.42
CA GLY A 110 -32.61 14.81 6.70
C GLY A 110 -32.22 16.24 7.09
N ILE A 111 -32.02 16.52 8.38
CA ILE A 111 -31.58 17.85 8.85
C ILE A 111 -30.17 18.18 8.36
N LEU A 112 -29.28 17.18 8.38
CA LEU A 112 -27.91 17.39 7.91
C LEU A 112 -27.88 17.65 6.40
N ALA A 113 -28.67 16.88 5.63
CA ALA A 113 -28.78 17.03 4.18
C ALA A 113 -29.49 18.35 3.78
N ALA A 114 -30.58 18.73 4.44
CA ALA A 114 -31.36 19.93 4.14
C ALA A 114 -30.54 21.23 4.30
N ARG A 115 -29.56 21.22 5.21
CA ARG A 115 -28.63 22.33 5.42
C ARG A 115 -27.37 22.26 4.57
N GLY A 116 -27.19 21.19 3.79
CA GLY A 116 -26.04 21.01 2.92
C GLY A 116 -24.72 20.78 3.66
N PHE A 117 -24.74 20.16 4.85
CA PHE A 117 -23.50 19.78 5.53
C PHE A 117 -22.84 18.61 4.79
N ASN A 118 -21.51 18.67 4.64
CA ASN A 118 -20.76 17.60 3.99
C ASN A 118 -20.47 16.46 4.98
N ILE A 119 -21.24 15.38 4.87
CA ILE A 119 -21.15 14.19 5.72
C ILE A 119 -20.18 13.20 5.08
N ASP A 120 -19.09 12.91 5.77
CA ASP A 120 -18.14 11.85 5.36
C ASP A 120 -18.71 10.47 5.67
N SER A 121 -19.24 10.29 6.88
CA SER A 121 -19.82 9.03 7.33
C SER A 121 -20.81 9.27 8.46
N LEU A 122 -21.90 8.51 8.45
CA LEU A 122 -22.87 8.45 9.54
C LEU A 122 -23.08 6.98 9.88
N VAL A 123 -22.82 6.62 11.14
CA VAL A 123 -23.00 5.25 11.65
C VAL A 123 -23.92 5.29 12.86
N VAL A 124 -24.87 4.37 12.90
CA VAL A 124 -25.73 4.13 14.06
C VAL A 124 -25.23 2.85 14.74
N CYS A 125 -24.96 2.95 16.04
CA CYS A 125 -24.58 1.84 16.89
C CYS A 125 -25.63 1.67 17.98
N ASN A 126 -26.15 0.46 18.15
CA ASN A 126 -26.96 0.11 19.31
C ASN A 126 -26.08 0.10 20.55
N THR A 127 -26.62 0.56 21.68
CA THR A 127 -25.97 0.43 22.99
C THR A 127 -26.56 -0.74 23.76
N GLU A 128 -25.92 -1.16 24.85
CA GLU A 128 -26.45 -2.19 25.75
C GLU A 128 -27.73 -1.74 26.49
N VAL A 129 -28.02 -0.43 26.47
CA VAL A 129 -29.22 0.14 27.08
C VAL A 129 -30.34 0.12 26.04
N GLU A 130 -31.49 -0.46 26.41
CA GLU A 130 -32.70 -0.46 25.60
C GLU A 130 -33.12 0.98 25.26
N ASP A 131 -33.70 1.17 24.09
CA ASP A 131 -34.14 2.47 23.58
C ASP A 131 -33.06 3.57 23.47
N LEU A 132 -31.77 3.22 23.59
CA LEU A 132 -30.65 4.15 23.42
C LEU A 132 -29.72 3.70 22.28
N SER A 133 -29.56 4.59 21.32
CA SER A 133 -28.67 4.45 20.18
C SER A 133 -27.60 5.53 20.20
N ARG A 134 -26.39 5.16 19.80
CA ARG A 134 -25.25 6.07 19.64
C ARG A 134 -24.99 6.27 18.16
N MET A 135 -25.06 7.51 17.68
CA MET A 135 -24.73 7.85 16.31
C MET A 135 -23.38 8.55 16.24
N THR A 136 -22.47 8.06 15.39
CA THR A 136 -21.19 8.72 15.12
C THR A 136 -21.28 9.38 13.75
N ILE A 137 -21.06 10.69 13.71
CA ILE A 137 -21.19 11.51 12.51
C ILE A 137 -19.85 12.18 12.26
N VAL A 138 -19.32 12.02 11.05
CA VAL A 138 -18.08 12.67 10.63
C VAL A 138 -18.42 13.74 9.60
N LEU A 139 -18.02 14.97 9.89
CA LEU A 139 -18.27 16.14 9.05
C LEU A 139 -16.95 16.76 8.59
N ARG A 140 -16.96 17.34 7.39
CA ARG A 140 -15.87 18.20 6.89
C ARG A 140 -16.35 19.64 6.83
N GLY A 141 -15.63 20.57 7.46
CA GLY A 141 -16.00 21.97 7.47
C GLY A 141 -15.10 22.83 8.34
N LEU A 142 -15.50 24.10 8.48
CA LEU A 142 -14.94 25.02 9.46
C LEU A 142 -15.67 24.82 10.80
N ASP A 143 -14.99 25.08 11.91
CA ASP A 143 -15.50 24.90 13.27
C ASP A 143 -16.85 25.60 13.49
N GLY A 144 -17.06 26.81 12.96
CA GLY A 144 -18.33 27.53 13.09
C GLY A 144 -19.52 26.85 12.41
N VAL A 145 -19.30 26.18 11.26
CA VAL A 145 -20.34 25.44 10.53
C VAL A 145 -20.67 24.14 11.26
N VAL A 146 -19.67 23.48 11.84
CA VAL A 146 -19.86 22.25 12.61
C VAL A 146 -20.54 22.52 13.95
N GLU A 147 -20.19 23.61 14.63
CA GLU A 147 -20.88 24.03 15.85
C GLU A 147 -22.35 24.37 15.59
N GLN A 148 -22.65 24.97 14.43
CA GLN A 148 -24.03 25.14 13.99
C GLN A 148 -24.72 23.78 13.78
N ALA A 149 -24.07 22.81 13.13
CA ALA A 149 -24.63 21.47 12.97
C ALA A 149 -24.89 20.79 14.33
N ARG A 150 -23.95 20.91 15.28
CA ARG A 150 -24.07 20.38 16.65
C ARG A 150 -25.30 20.94 17.36
N ARG A 151 -25.44 22.27 17.40
CA ARG A 151 -26.60 22.95 18.04
C ARG A 151 -27.94 22.52 17.44
N GLN A 152 -27.96 22.27 16.15
CA GLN A 152 -29.17 21.89 15.43
C GLN A 152 -29.59 20.44 15.66
N LEU A 153 -28.62 19.57 15.92
CA LEU A 153 -28.89 18.19 16.32
C LEU A 153 -29.30 18.11 17.79
N ASP A 154 -28.75 18.98 18.64
CA ASP A 154 -29.05 19.08 20.07
C ASP A 154 -30.47 19.61 20.35
N ASP A 155 -31.02 20.45 19.45
CA ASP A 155 -32.38 20.99 19.53
C ASP A 155 -33.49 19.94 19.22
N LEU A 156 -33.10 18.74 18.79
CA LEU A 156 -34.05 17.69 18.43
C LEU A 156 -34.57 16.95 19.65
N VAL A 157 -35.91 16.89 19.78
CA VAL A 157 -36.61 16.14 20.83
C VAL A 157 -36.08 14.70 21.07
N PRO A 158 -35.84 13.85 20.04
CA PRO A 158 -35.35 12.48 20.28
C PRO A 158 -33.85 12.39 20.59
N VAL A 159 -33.11 13.51 20.60
CA VAL A 159 -31.66 13.53 20.87
C VAL A 159 -31.46 13.95 22.32
N TRP A 160 -30.70 13.15 23.07
CA TRP A 160 -30.38 13.42 24.47
C TRP A 160 -29.22 14.40 24.61
N ALA A 161 -28.18 14.22 23.79
CA ALA A 161 -27.00 15.08 23.79
C ALA A 161 -26.17 14.87 22.52
N VAL A 162 -25.50 15.93 22.08
CA VAL A 162 -24.49 15.89 21.02
C VAL A 162 -23.12 16.32 21.54
N LEU A 163 -22.19 15.38 21.51
CA LEU A 163 -20.80 15.53 21.98
C LEU A 163 -19.88 15.76 20.79
N ASP A 164 -18.95 16.70 20.90
CA ASP A 164 -17.87 16.89 19.93
C ASP A 164 -16.59 16.22 20.45
N TYR A 165 -16.07 15.25 19.69
CA TYR A 165 -14.82 14.55 20.00
C TYR A 165 -13.64 15.03 19.17
N THR A 166 -13.77 16.08 18.35
CA THR A 166 -12.74 16.52 17.40
C THR A 166 -11.34 16.66 18.01
N ASP A 167 -11.22 17.25 19.21
CA ASP A 167 -9.94 17.46 19.90
C ASP A 167 -9.66 16.45 21.02
N SER A 168 -10.55 15.47 21.21
CA SER A 168 -10.43 14.44 22.24
C SER A 168 -9.58 13.26 21.77
N ALA A 169 -8.90 12.59 22.70
CA ALA A 169 -8.20 11.34 22.39
C ALA A 169 -9.20 10.20 22.15
N LEU A 170 -9.23 9.65 20.93
CA LEU A 170 -10.28 8.71 20.51
C LEU A 170 -9.75 7.42 19.90
N VAL A 171 -10.47 6.32 20.17
CA VAL A 171 -10.33 5.04 19.47
C VAL A 171 -11.25 5.07 18.26
N GLN A 172 -10.65 5.20 17.08
CA GLN A 172 -11.34 5.10 15.80
C GLN A 172 -11.27 3.68 15.25
N ARG A 173 -12.41 3.16 14.79
CA ARG A 173 -12.52 1.88 14.10
C ARG A 173 -13.48 1.97 12.94
N GLU A 174 -13.10 1.34 11.85
CA GLU A 174 -13.91 0.99 10.70
C GLU A 174 -13.70 -0.50 10.42
N LEU A 175 -14.70 -1.15 9.83
CA LEU A 175 -14.63 -2.52 9.38
C LEU A 175 -14.68 -2.55 7.84
N LEU A 176 -13.73 -3.24 7.24
CA LEU A 176 -13.67 -3.49 5.81
C LEU A 176 -13.82 -5.00 5.56
N LEU A 177 -14.75 -5.35 4.69
CA LEU A 177 -14.81 -6.63 4.00
C LEU A 177 -14.47 -6.39 2.55
N ALA A 178 -13.49 -7.11 2.01
CA ALA A 178 -13.12 -7.01 0.60
C ALA A 178 -12.98 -8.39 -0.03
N LYS A 179 -13.61 -8.56 -1.19
CA LYS A 179 -13.45 -9.73 -2.05
C LYS A 179 -12.37 -9.42 -3.07
N VAL A 180 -11.30 -10.19 -3.05
CA VAL A 180 -10.09 -9.97 -3.87
C VAL A 180 -9.92 -11.13 -4.84
N SER A 181 -9.56 -10.83 -6.08
CA SER A 181 -9.20 -11.85 -7.07
C SER A 181 -7.88 -12.52 -6.73
N ILE A 182 -7.79 -13.83 -6.93
CA ILE A 182 -6.51 -14.57 -6.83
C ILE A 182 -5.95 -14.91 -8.22
N LEU A 183 -6.67 -14.58 -9.30
CA LEU A 183 -6.30 -14.95 -10.66
C LEU A 183 -5.16 -14.09 -11.23
N GLY A 184 -4.92 -12.91 -10.67
CA GLY A 184 -3.91 -11.95 -11.13
C GLY A 184 -4.51 -10.64 -11.66
N PRO A 185 -3.68 -9.62 -11.88
CA PRO A 185 -4.11 -8.32 -12.42
C PRO A 185 -4.60 -8.41 -13.87
N GLU A 186 -4.04 -9.29 -14.69
CA GLU A 186 -4.35 -9.38 -16.13
C GLU A 186 -5.82 -9.77 -16.35
N VAL A 187 -6.29 -10.75 -15.59
CA VAL A 187 -7.69 -11.19 -15.61
C VAL A 187 -8.62 -10.11 -15.06
N PHE A 188 -8.14 -9.34 -14.07
CA PHE A 188 -8.91 -8.27 -13.48
C PHE A 188 -9.12 -7.12 -14.49
N GLU A 189 -8.10 -6.81 -15.28
CA GLU A 189 -8.20 -5.83 -16.39
C GLU A 189 -9.20 -6.29 -17.46
N GLU A 190 -9.14 -7.55 -17.88
CA GLU A 190 -10.11 -8.15 -18.82
C GLU A 190 -11.54 -8.07 -18.27
N LEU A 191 -11.74 -8.44 -17.00
CA LEU A 191 -13.03 -8.38 -16.33
C LEU A 191 -13.56 -6.94 -16.25
N LEU A 192 -12.68 -5.97 -15.97
CA LEU A 192 -13.06 -4.56 -15.90
C LEU A 192 -13.43 -4.01 -17.29
N GLN A 193 -12.69 -4.40 -18.33
CA GLN A 193 -12.99 -4.04 -19.71
C GLN A 193 -14.33 -4.62 -20.15
N HIS A 194 -14.57 -5.91 -19.90
CA HIS A 194 -15.83 -6.58 -20.23
C HIS A 194 -17.05 -5.89 -19.57
N HIS A 195 -16.94 -5.48 -18.30
CA HIS A 195 -18.01 -4.71 -17.66
C HIS A 195 -18.19 -3.32 -18.27
N ARG A 196 -17.11 -2.64 -18.68
CA ARG A 196 -17.20 -1.33 -19.36
C ARG A 196 -17.96 -1.45 -20.68
N GLU A 197 -17.61 -2.43 -21.51
CA GLU A 197 -18.25 -2.68 -22.81
C GLU A 197 -19.75 -2.98 -22.66
N MET A 198 -20.17 -3.72 -21.63
CA MET A 198 -21.60 -3.94 -21.35
C MET A 198 -22.34 -2.67 -20.88
N THR A 199 -21.65 -1.75 -20.23
CA THR A 199 -22.26 -0.52 -19.68
C THR A 199 -22.28 0.65 -20.65
N THR A 200 -21.40 0.68 -21.65
CA THR A 200 -21.43 1.68 -22.71
C THR A 200 -22.59 1.37 -23.64
N PRO A 201 -23.67 2.17 -23.65
CA PRO A 201 -24.75 1.96 -24.60
C PRO A 201 -24.19 2.18 -26.01
N GLU A 202 -24.60 1.33 -26.96
CA GLU A 202 -24.26 1.40 -28.40
C GLU A 202 -24.74 2.70 -29.11
N ASN A 203 -25.00 3.79 -28.37
CA ASN A 203 -25.65 5.02 -28.84
C ASN A 203 -24.72 6.23 -29.04
N GLU A 204 -23.40 6.09 -28.93
CA GLU A 204 -22.45 7.17 -29.28
C GLU A 204 -21.91 7.06 -30.73
N GLU A 205 -22.62 6.39 -31.65
CA GLU A 205 -22.26 6.42 -33.09
C GLU A 205 -23.12 7.36 -33.96
N VAL A 206 -24.06 8.15 -33.41
CA VAL A 206 -24.83 9.12 -34.24
C VAL A 206 -25.03 10.47 -33.55
N SER A 207 -23.99 11.29 -33.45
CA SER A 207 -24.07 12.73 -33.71
C SER A 207 -22.69 13.40 -33.66
N GLY A 208 -22.12 13.70 -34.82
CA GLY A 208 -20.89 14.50 -34.89
C GLY A 208 -20.14 14.37 -36.19
N SER A 209 -20.70 14.85 -37.29
CA SER A 209 -19.95 15.12 -38.51
C SER A 209 -18.92 16.23 -38.26
N ALA A 210 -17.66 15.85 -38.01
CA ALA A 210 -16.49 16.69 -38.24
C ALA A 210 -15.24 15.80 -38.40
N GLU A 211 -14.84 15.63 -39.65
CA GLU A 211 -13.51 15.31 -40.18
C GLU A 211 -12.43 14.79 -39.21
N LYS A 212 -12.05 13.50 -39.39
CA LYS A 212 -10.80 12.79 -39.04
C LYS A 212 -9.78 13.54 -38.12
N PRO A 213 -9.23 12.80 -37.14
CA PRO A 213 -7.98 12.12 -37.48
C PRO A 213 -7.99 10.64 -37.09
N ALA A 214 -7.89 9.79 -38.12
CA ALA A 214 -7.48 8.39 -38.01
C ALA A 214 -6.04 8.19 -37.49
N LYS A 215 -5.44 9.21 -36.86
CA LYS A 215 -4.09 9.17 -36.28
C LYS A 215 -4.11 9.00 -34.75
N SER A 216 -5.19 9.34 -34.06
CA SER A 216 -5.29 9.15 -32.60
C SER A 216 -5.53 7.68 -32.22
N ALA A 217 -6.37 6.97 -32.99
CA ALA A 217 -6.58 5.53 -32.81
C ALA A 217 -5.33 4.71 -33.16
N GLU A 218 -4.54 5.12 -34.15
CA GLU A 218 -3.25 4.50 -34.43
C GLU A 218 -2.21 4.77 -33.33
N ILE A 219 -2.28 5.93 -32.65
CA ILE A 219 -1.43 6.28 -31.51
C ILE A 219 -1.86 5.51 -30.23
N GLU A 220 -3.15 5.23 -30.03
CA GLU A 220 -3.66 4.40 -28.92
C GLU A 220 -3.39 2.91 -29.14
N VAL A 221 -3.60 2.41 -30.35
CA VAL A 221 -3.26 1.03 -30.72
C VAL A 221 -1.73 0.81 -30.75
N GLN A 222 -0.92 1.84 -31.07
CA GLN A 222 0.54 1.77 -30.92
C GLN A 222 1.01 1.86 -29.47
N ARG A 223 0.32 2.60 -28.59
CA ARG A 223 0.62 2.61 -27.14
C ARG A 223 0.39 1.25 -26.49
N PHE A 224 -0.64 0.52 -26.91
CA PHE A 224 -0.92 -0.83 -26.43
C PHE A 224 0.00 -1.92 -27.02
N LYS A 225 0.69 -1.66 -28.13
CA LYS A 225 1.73 -2.58 -28.63
C LYS A 225 3.04 -2.54 -27.84
N GLY A 226 3.19 -1.59 -26.90
CA GLY A 226 4.29 -1.53 -25.95
C GLY A 226 4.13 -2.45 -24.72
N SER A 227 2.96 -3.05 -24.50
CA SER A 227 2.64 -3.92 -23.35
C SER A 227 2.56 -5.41 -23.73
N GLN A 228 3.43 -5.88 -24.62
CA GLN A 228 3.49 -7.32 -24.96
C GLN A 228 3.81 -8.23 -23.76
N HIS A 229 4.26 -7.68 -22.62
CA HIS A 229 4.47 -8.44 -21.38
C HIS A 229 3.25 -8.53 -20.46
N ALA A 230 2.18 -7.77 -20.72
CA ALA A 230 0.96 -7.81 -19.87
C ALA A 230 0.12 -9.08 -20.13
N SER A 231 0.30 -9.75 -21.26
CA SER A 231 -0.42 -10.99 -21.59
C SER A 231 0.30 -12.28 -21.17
N ASP A 232 1.56 -12.20 -20.70
CA ASP A 232 2.38 -13.39 -20.46
C ASP A 232 1.87 -14.24 -19.28
N TYR A 233 1.20 -13.61 -18.31
CA TYR A 233 0.74 -14.25 -17.08
C TYR A 233 -0.77 -14.53 -17.04
N HIS A 234 -1.46 -14.34 -18.16
CA HIS A 234 -2.89 -14.60 -18.23
C HIS A 234 -3.19 -16.12 -18.11
N PRO A 235 -4.18 -16.56 -17.30
CA PRO A 235 -4.44 -17.98 -17.08
C PRO A 235 -4.87 -18.74 -18.34
N SER A 236 -5.37 -18.07 -19.38
CA SER A 236 -5.66 -18.73 -20.67
C SER A 236 -4.39 -19.05 -21.48
N GLY A 237 -3.30 -18.30 -21.28
CA GLY A 237 -2.00 -18.51 -21.94
C GLY A 237 -1.05 -19.43 -21.18
N LEU A 238 -1.33 -19.70 -19.89
CA LEU A 238 -0.47 -20.49 -19.01
C LEU A 238 -0.91 -21.96 -18.91
N ALA A 239 0.05 -22.84 -18.60
CA ALA A 239 -0.26 -24.21 -18.21
C ALA A 239 -1.11 -24.22 -16.91
N HIS A 240 -2.12 -25.08 -16.83
CA HIS A 240 -3.05 -25.13 -15.69
C HIS A 240 -2.34 -25.33 -14.34
N SER A 241 -1.27 -26.13 -14.32
CA SER A 241 -0.45 -26.35 -13.11
C SER A 241 0.33 -25.10 -12.68
N GLN A 242 0.79 -24.29 -13.63
CA GLN A 242 1.45 -23.02 -13.36
C GLN A 242 0.45 -21.97 -12.88
N ALA A 243 -0.69 -21.85 -13.56
CA ALA A 243 -1.78 -20.97 -13.15
C ALA A 243 -2.24 -21.28 -11.71
N LEU A 244 -2.37 -22.56 -11.35
CA LEU A 244 -2.69 -22.97 -9.99
C LEU A 244 -1.66 -22.52 -8.95
N ARG A 245 -0.36 -22.56 -9.27
CA ARG A 245 0.70 -22.09 -8.38
C ARG A 245 0.64 -20.57 -8.18
N HIS A 246 0.46 -19.81 -9.26
CA HIS A 246 0.30 -18.35 -9.18
C HIS A 246 -0.92 -17.98 -8.33
N LYS A 247 -2.06 -18.69 -8.47
CA LYS A 247 -3.23 -18.49 -7.59
C LYS A 247 -2.88 -18.62 -6.11
N HIS A 248 -2.15 -19.67 -5.74
CA HIS A 248 -1.75 -19.89 -4.35
C HIS A 248 -0.70 -18.89 -3.87
N GLU A 249 0.16 -18.40 -4.76
CA GLU A 249 1.13 -17.34 -4.46
C GLU A 249 0.44 -16.01 -4.16
N HIS A 250 -0.53 -15.62 -4.99
CA HIS A 250 -1.38 -14.44 -4.75
C HIS A 250 -2.16 -14.59 -3.44
N LEU A 251 -2.80 -15.74 -3.21
CA LEU A 251 -3.50 -16.04 -1.97
C LEU A 251 -2.58 -15.89 -0.75
N LYS A 252 -1.35 -16.43 -0.83
CA LYS A 252 -0.36 -16.33 0.24
C LYS A 252 0.06 -14.88 0.51
N ALA A 253 0.28 -14.09 -0.55
CA ALA A 253 0.62 -12.68 -0.44
C ALA A 253 -0.51 -11.87 0.20
N ILE A 254 -1.76 -12.05 -0.27
CA ILE A 254 -2.95 -11.39 0.28
C ILE A 254 -3.13 -11.76 1.76
N THR A 255 -2.99 -13.05 2.10
CA THR A 255 -3.09 -13.54 3.48
C THR A 255 -2.03 -12.89 4.37
N HIS A 256 -0.79 -12.81 3.89
CA HIS A 256 0.30 -12.19 4.63
C HIS A 256 0.07 -10.70 4.88
N LEU A 257 -0.32 -9.94 3.85
CA LEU A 257 -0.67 -8.53 3.97
C LEU A 257 -1.83 -8.33 4.95
N THR A 258 -2.89 -9.14 4.83
CA THR A 258 -4.06 -9.07 5.71
C THR A 258 -3.66 -9.28 7.18
N HIS A 259 -2.82 -10.26 7.49
CA HIS A 259 -2.33 -10.48 8.85
C HIS A 259 -1.45 -9.34 9.38
N GLN A 260 -0.59 -8.73 8.55
CA GLN A 260 0.20 -7.55 8.96
C GLN A 260 -0.69 -6.34 9.33
N PHE A 261 -1.86 -6.25 8.71
CA PHE A 261 -2.84 -5.22 9.01
C PHE A 261 -3.75 -5.57 10.20
N GLY A 262 -3.57 -6.75 10.81
CA GLY A 262 -4.40 -7.24 11.92
C GLY A 262 -5.75 -7.80 11.49
N GLY A 263 -5.90 -8.09 10.19
CA GLY A 263 -7.09 -8.69 9.61
C GLY A 263 -7.09 -10.21 9.59
N LYS A 264 -8.13 -10.78 8.99
CA LYS A 264 -8.34 -12.22 8.82
C LYS A 264 -8.84 -12.53 7.42
N VAL A 265 -8.51 -13.70 6.91
CA VAL A 265 -9.13 -14.26 5.70
C VAL A 265 -10.32 -15.08 6.14
N LEU A 266 -11.52 -14.70 5.70
CA LEU A 266 -12.78 -15.33 6.11
C LEU A 266 -13.18 -16.47 5.18
N ASP A 267 -13.01 -16.28 3.87
CA ASP A 267 -13.42 -17.24 2.84
C ASP A 267 -12.36 -17.36 1.75
N ILE A 268 -12.20 -18.58 1.22
CA ILE A 268 -11.27 -18.89 0.13
C ILE A 268 -12.02 -19.72 -0.91
N SER A 269 -12.23 -19.11 -2.08
CA SER A 269 -12.84 -19.74 -3.24
C SER A 269 -11.78 -20.14 -4.27
N THR A 270 -12.22 -20.71 -5.39
CA THR A 270 -11.35 -21.15 -6.50
C THR A 270 -10.69 -20.00 -7.27
N ASN A 271 -11.32 -18.83 -7.25
CA ASN A 271 -10.95 -17.66 -8.06
C ASN A 271 -10.84 -16.36 -7.25
N ASN A 272 -11.28 -16.35 -5.99
CA ASN A 272 -11.24 -15.17 -5.13
C ASN A 272 -11.14 -15.58 -3.66
N CYS A 273 -10.84 -14.60 -2.80
CA CYS A 273 -10.86 -14.74 -1.35
C CYS A 273 -11.52 -13.51 -0.71
N ILE A 274 -12.13 -13.69 0.46
CA ILE A 274 -12.73 -12.60 1.24
C ILE A 274 -11.85 -12.31 2.46
N VAL A 275 -11.46 -11.05 2.60
CA VAL A 275 -10.65 -10.56 3.72
C VAL A 275 -11.43 -9.59 4.59
N GLU A 276 -11.18 -9.64 5.89
CA GLU A 276 -11.72 -8.77 6.92
C GLU A 276 -10.59 -7.96 7.56
N VAL A 277 -10.74 -6.64 7.64
CA VAL A 277 -9.81 -5.76 8.37
C VAL A 277 -10.59 -4.77 9.23
N SER A 278 -10.22 -4.68 10.51
CA SER A 278 -10.72 -3.64 11.42
C SER A 278 -9.60 -2.73 11.90
N ALA A 279 -9.64 -1.46 11.51
CA ALA A 279 -8.59 -0.49 11.84
C ALA A 279 -9.08 0.96 11.78
N LYS A 280 -8.19 1.92 12.02
CA LYS A 280 -8.47 3.35 11.77
C LYS A 280 -8.67 3.60 10.27
N PRO A 281 -9.45 4.61 9.86
CA PRO A 281 -9.76 4.86 8.44
C PRO A 281 -8.52 4.99 7.56
N SER A 282 -7.50 5.73 8.04
CA SER A 282 -6.24 5.92 7.31
C SER A 282 -5.47 4.62 7.08
N ARG A 283 -5.51 3.69 8.03
CA ARG A 283 -4.85 2.38 7.90
C ARG A 283 -5.60 1.48 6.92
N ILE A 284 -6.94 1.56 6.88
CA ILE A 284 -7.76 0.85 5.88
C ILE A 284 -7.50 1.41 4.49
N ASP A 285 -7.38 2.73 4.33
CA ASP A 285 -7.05 3.34 3.04
C ASP A 285 -5.68 2.86 2.52
N SER A 286 -4.67 2.76 3.39
CA SER A 286 -3.37 2.18 3.05
C SER A 286 -3.48 0.70 2.66
N PHE A 287 -4.31 -0.08 3.36
CA PHE A 287 -4.53 -1.49 3.06
C PHE A 287 -5.17 -1.68 1.68
N LEU A 288 -6.22 -0.92 1.37
CA LEU A 288 -6.88 -0.95 0.05
C LEU A 288 -5.91 -0.60 -1.08
N LYS A 289 -5.01 0.38 -0.88
CA LYS A 289 -3.98 0.73 -1.86
C LYS A 289 -2.98 -0.41 -2.10
N LEU A 290 -2.59 -1.14 -1.06
CA LEU A 290 -1.66 -2.28 -1.17
C LEU A 290 -2.31 -3.50 -1.84
N ILE A 291 -3.62 -3.71 -1.64
CA ILE A 291 -4.36 -4.83 -2.25
C ILE A 291 -4.86 -4.51 -3.66
N SER A 292 -5.01 -3.23 -4.00
CA SER A 292 -5.49 -2.78 -5.32
C SER A 292 -4.85 -3.50 -6.51
N PRO A 293 -3.54 -3.82 -6.54
CA PRO A 293 -2.92 -4.52 -7.67
C PRO A 293 -3.43 -5.96 -7.88
N PHE A 294 -3.92 -6.64 -6.84
CA PHE A 294 -4.48 -7.99 -6.99
C PHE A 294 -5.88 -7.98 -7.65
N GLY A 295 -6.55 -6.83 -7.68
CA GLY A 295 -7.91 -6.68 -8.17
C GLY A 295 -8.96 -6.90 -7.10
N ILE A 296 -9.57 -5.81 -6.63
CA ILE A 296 -10.69 -5.84 -5.68
C ILE A 296 -11.97 -6.01 -6.50
N LEU A 297 -12.63 -7.16 -6.35
CA LEU A 297 -13.88 -7.47 -7.05
C LEU A 297 -15.07 -6.76 -6.40
N GLU A 298 -15.07 -6.71 -5.07
CA GLU A 298 -16.13 -6.10 -4.27
C GLU A 298 -15.55 -5.63 -2.93
N SER A 299 -16.07 -4.54 -2.39
CA SER A 299 -15.72 -4.10 -1.04
C SER A 299 -16.91 -3.50 -0.33
N THR A 300 -17.08 -3.88 0.94
CA THR A 300 -18.03 -3.29 1.87
C THR A 300 -17.26 -2.69 3.03
N ARG A 301 -17.40 -1.38 3.22
CA ARG A 301 -16.74 -0.63 4.29
C ARG A 301 -17.79 0.04 5.16
N THR A 302 -17.66 -0.11 6.48
CA THR A 302 -18.51 0.64 7.42
C THR A 302 -18.05 2.09 7.53
N GLY A 303 -18.88 2.96 8.08
CA GLY A 303 -18.42 4.28 8.50
C GLY A 303 -17.59 4.23 9.79
N LEU A 304 -17.08 5.40 10.19
CA LEU A 304 -16.26 5.55 11.39
C LEU A 304 -17.08 5.35 12.67
N MET A 305 -16.65 4.39 13.49
CA MET A 305 -17.04 4.27 14.89
C MET A 305 -15.97 4.89 15.77
N ALA A 306 -16.38 5.69 16.75
CA ALA A 306 -15.46 6.35 17.67
C ALA A 306 -15.91 6.19 19.12
N LEU A 307 -14.93 5.94 20.00
CA LEU A 307 -15.11 5.96 21.45
C LEU A 307 -14.00 6.83 22.07
N PRO A 308 -14.32 7.76 22.99
CA PRO A 308 -13.30 8.52 23.70
C PRO A 308 -12.45 7.57 24.57
N ARG A 309 -11.14 7.84 24.63
CA ARG A 309 -10.22 7.18 25.56
C ARG A 309 -10.18 7.98 26.86
N SER A 310 -10.11 7.27 27.97
CA SER A 310 -9.69 7.87 29.22
C SER A 310 -8.18 8.18 29.12
N PRO A 311 -7.76 9.43 29.36
CA PRO A 311 -6.34 9.74 29.47
C PRO A 311 -5.76 9.00 30.68
N LEU A 312 -4.58 8.41 30.52
CA LEU A 312 -3.81 7.86 31.61
C LEU A 312 -2.72 8.89 31.92
N SER A 313 -2.90 9.69 32.97
CA SER A 313 -1.80 10.48 33.54
C SER A 313 -1.02 9.58 34.48
N GLY A 314 0.31 9.60 34.40
CA GLY A 314 1.14 9.06 35.47
C GLY A 314 0.95 9.89 36.75
N PRO A 315 1.28 9.35 37.94
CA PRO A 315 1.20 10.12 39.19
C PRO A 315 2.09 11.38 39.20
N GLU A 316 3.03 11.52 38.25
CA GLU A 316 3.90 12.69 38.10
C GLU A 316 3.34 13.77 37.16
N GLU A 317 2.23 13.50 36.45
CA GLU A 317 1.63 14.40 35.45
C GLU A 317 0.31 15.03 35.91
N GLU A 318 -0.09 14.80 37.16
CA GLU A 318 -1.21 15.54 37.73
C GLU A 318 -0.76 16.96 38.11
N PHE A 319 -1.47 17.96 37.56
CA PHE A 319 -1.43 19.41 37.83
C PHE A 319 -0.54 20.30 36.94
N GLU A 320 -1.02 20.55 35.72
CA GLU A 320 -1.14 21.93 35.20
C GLU A 320 -2.53 22.08 34.54
N LYS A 321 -3.60 22.03 35.34
CA LYS A 321 -4.86 22.68 34.92
C LYS A 321 -4.67 24.18 35.12
N ASP A 322 -4.24 24.86 34.06
CA ASP A 322 -4.53 26.25 33.74
C ASP A 322 -4.62 27.25 34.92
N THR A 323 -3.61 27.30 35.80
CA THR A 323 -3.43 28.48 36.67
C THR A 323 -2.67 29.60 35.94
N SER A 324 -2.12 29.33 34.76
CA SER A 324 -1.41 30.32 33.93
C SER A 324 -2.34 31.20 33.09
N GLU A 325 -3.62 30.85 32.93
CA GLU A 325 -4.58 31.65 32.14
C GLU A 325 -5.42 32.63 32.99
N ALA A 326 -5.19 32.70 34.30
CA ALA A 326 -6.01 33.51 35.19
C ALA A 326 -5.25 34.23 36.31
N VAL A 327 -4.18 34.99 36.01
CA VAL A 327 -3.94 36.33 36.63
C VAL A 327 -2.96 37.11 35.75
N ASP A 328 -3.44 38.09 35.00
CA ASP A 328 -2.57 39.13 34.43
C ASP A 328 -2.06 40.01 35.58
N ALA A 329 -0.80 39.83 35.98
CA ALA A 329 -0.18 40.53 37.09
C ALA A 329 -0.12 42.07 36.88
N SER A 330 -0.40 42.56 35.67
CA SER A 330 -0.50 44.00 35.38
C SER A 330 -1.84 44.64 35.80
N ALA A 331 -2.84 43.83 36.19
CA ALA A 331 -4.16 44.31 36.61
C ALA A 331 -4.33 44.53 38.13
N LEU A 332 -3.29 44.27 38.94
CA LEU A 332 -3.36 44.49 40.39
C LEU A 332 -2.93 45.93 40.76
N PRO A 333 -3.71 46.65 41.61
CA PRO A 333 -3.33 47.99 42.05
C PRO A 333 -2.10 47.93 42.96
N PRO A 334 -1.15 48.88 42.83
CA PRO A 334 0.00 48.94 43.72
C PRO A 334 -0.47 49.30 45.14
N GLY A 335 -0.18 48.40 46.08
CA GLY A 335 -0.34 48.61 47.52
C GLY A 335 0.87 49.28 48.15
#